data_AF-A0A060BZB4-F1
#
_entry.id   AF-A0A060BZB4-F1
#
_cell.length_a   1.000
_cell.length_b   1.000
_cell.length_c   1.000
_cell.angle_alpha   90.00
_cell.angle_beta   90.00
_cell.angle_gamma   90.00
#
_symmetry.space_group_name_H-M   'P 1'
#
loop_
_entity.id
_entity.type
_entity.pdbx_description
1 polymer ?
#
loop_
_entity_poly.entity_id
_entity_poly.type
_entity_poly.pdbx_seq_one_letter_code
_entity_poly.pdbx_strand_id
1 'polypeptide(L)'
;SESVRPREWSAEFLYALAQVTDPGLADRRLRMSQCNALLEQWDKAERRLILCDYDGTLTPLVRSPERARPTREVLGLLRRLGGEPGVDLAIVSGRDRTTMDEWFHDLPVALIAEHGAWSSDSPSGSSPRQWRRSEQLPDADAWMPIIRSAMLKAVERVP
;
A
#
# COMPACT_ATOMS: atom_id res chain seq x y z
N SER A 1 11.71 20.36 17.78
CA SER A 1 10.50 20.03 16.99
C SER A 1 10.55 20.84 15.71
N GLU A 2 11.07 20.24 14.63
CA GLU A 2 11.14 20.94 13.34
C GLU A 2 9.85 20.68 12.55
N SER A 3 9.05 21.72 12.41
CA SER A 3 7.93 21.76 11.49
C SER A 3 8.48 21.86 10.07
N VAL A 4 8.50 20.75 9.33
CA VAL A 4 8.79 20.77 7.89
C VAL A 4 7.73 21.62 7.21
N ARG A 5 8.15 22.69 6.52
CA ARG A 5 7.22 23.61 5.87
C ARG A 5 6.71 22.97 4.57
N PRO A 6 5.42 23.13 4.20
CA PRO A 6 4.84 22.47 3.01
C PRO A 6 5.60 22.71 1.69
N ARG A 7 6.33 23.83 1.59
CA ARG A 7 7.16 24.16 0.42
C ARG A 7 8.41 23.28 0.30
N GLU A 8 9.00 22.89 1.42
CA GLU A 8 10.22 22.05 1.47
C GLU A 8 9.89 20.64 0.98
N TRP A 9 8.76 20.06 1.42
CA TRP A 9 8.29 18.75 0.96
C TRP A 9 8.01 18.70 -0.55
N SER A 10 7.36 19.73 -1.11
CA SER A 10 7.07 19.76 -2.55
C SER A 10 8.32 19.79 -3.42
N ALA A 11 9.37 20.48 -2.95
CA ALA A 11 10.64 20.55 -3.66
C ALA A 11 11.40 19.22 -3.57
N GLU A 12 11.42 18.58 -2.39
CA GLU A 12 12.03 17.26 -2.20
C GLU A 12 11.32 16.17 -3.02
N PHE A 13 9.99 16.19 -3.07
CA PHE A 13 9.21 15.26 -3.88
C PHE A 13 9.50 15.42 -5.37
N LEU A 14 9.50 16.65 -5.90
CA LEU A 14 9.81 16.91 -7.31
C LEU A 14 11.27 16.58 -7.65
N TYR A 15 12.18 16.82 -6.72
CA TYR A 15 13.59 16.47 -6.87
C TYR A 15 13.79 14.95 -6.90
N ALA A 16 13.16 14.21 -5.98
CA ALA A 16 13.17 12.75 -6.00
C ALA A 16 12.52 12.19 -7.28
N LEU A 17 11.42 12.80 -7.74
CA LEU A 17 10.74 12.41 -8.96
C LEU A 17 11.62 12.62 -10.21
N ALA A 18 12.39 13.71 -10.25
CA ALA A 18 13.36 14.00 -11.31
C ALA A 18 14.55 13.02 -11.32
N GLN A 19 14.91 12.45 -10.16
CA GLN A 19 15.94 11.41 -10.09
C GLN A 19 15.44 10.03 -10.58
N VAL A 20 14.13 9.79 -10.53
CA VAL A 20 13.51 8.54 -11.03
C VAL A 20 13.33 8.57 -12.56
N THR A 21 13.46 9.73 -13.20
CA THR A 21 13.39 9.88 -14.67
C THR A 21 14.69 9.57 -15.42
N ASP A 22 15.55 8.70 -14.87
CA ASP A 22 16.66 8.09 -15.61
C ASP A 22 16.09 7.19 -16.75
N PRO A 23 16.42 7.44 -18.02
CA PRO A 23 15.99 6.59 -19.14
C PRO A 23 16.38 5.12 -18.99
N GLY A 24 17.42 4.79 -18.21
CA GLY A 24 17.84 3.42 -17.89
C GLY A 24 16.85 2.63 -17.01
N LEU A 25 15.91 3.34 -16.35
CA LEU A 25 14.79 2.79 -15.56
C LEU A 25 13.50 2.62 -16.39
N ALA A 26 13.52 2.94 -17.68
CA ALA A 26 12.35 2.80 -18.55
C ALA A 26 11.94 1.33 -18.74
N ASP A 27 12.90 0.40 -18.74
CA ASP A 27 12.61 -1.03 -18.56
C ASP A 27 12.59 -1.32 -17.07
N ARG A 28 11.40 -1.22 -16.47
CA ARG A 28 11.16 -1.48 -15.03
C ARG A 28 11.31 -2.97 -14.66
N ARG A 29 11.71 -3.82 -15.60
CA ARG A 29 11.96 -5.24 -15.33
C ARG A 29 13.33 -5.43 -14.72
N LEU A 30 13.37 -6.20 -13.65
CA LEU A 30 14.63 -6.66 -13.07
C LEU A 30 15.41 -7.48 -14.11
N ARG A 31 16.70 -7.18 -14.24
CA ARG A 31 17.63 -8.03 -15.00
C ARG A 31 17.76 -9.38 -14.30
N MET A 32 18.06 -10.44 -15.05
CA MET A 32 18.23 -11.78 -14.47
C MET A 32 19.27 -11.83 -13.35
N SER A 33 20.35 -11.05 -13.45
CA SER A 33 21.35 -10.94 -12.38
C SER A 33 20.78 -10.34 -11.10
N GLN A 34 19.88 -9.36 -11.20
CA GLN A 34 19.20 -8.75 -10.06
C GLN A 34 18.20 -9.72 -9.44
N CYS A 35 17.46 -10.47 -10.26
CA CYS A 35 16.58 -11.55 -9.78
C CYS A 35 17.37 -12.61 -9.01
N ASN A 36 18.50 -13.08 -9.55
CA ASN A 36 19.33 -14.08 -8.91
C ASN A 36 19.91 -13.58 -7.57
N ALA A 37 20.36 -12.33 -7.52
CA ALA A 37 20.85 -11.73 -6.27
C ALA A 37 19.73 -11.62 -5.21
N LEU A 38 18.52 -11.24 -5.62
CA LEU A 38 17.36 -11.20 -4.72
C LEU A 38 17.00 -12.59 -4.21
N LEU A 39 17.02 -13.62 -5.05
CA LEU A 39 16.76 -15.00 -4.65
C LEU A 39 17.83 -15.52 -3.68
N GLU A 40 19.10 -15.20 -3.92
CA GLU A 40 20.18 -15.58 -3.01
C GLU A 40 20.04 -14.90 -1.63
N GLN A 41 19.68 -13.62 -1.60
CA GLN A 41 19.40 -12.90 -0.36
C GLN A 41 18.16 -13.44 0.34
N TRP A 42 17.12 -13.77 -0.44
CA TRP A 42 15.89 -14.38 0.05
C TRP A 42 16.17 -15.72 0.74
N ASP A 43 16.95 -16.60 0.11
CA ASP A 43 17.24 -17.92 0.66
C ASP A 43 18.07 -17.86 1.96
N LYS A 44 18.96 -16.87 2.06
CA LYS A 44 19.81 -16.65 3.25
C LYS A 44 19.08 -15.99 4.42
N ALA A 45 17.96 -15.30 4.17
CA ALA A 45 17.26 -14.56 5.20
C ALA A 45 16.41 -15.48 6.09
N GLU A 46 16.62 -15.44 7.42
CA GLU A 46 15.79 -16.17 8.37
C GLU A 46 14.39 -15.56 8.51
N ARG A 47 14.28 -14.24 8.35
CA ARG A 47 13.02 -13.47 8.38
C ARG A 47 12.94 -12.53 7.19
N ARG A 48 11.76 -12.47 6.57
CA ARG A 48 11.52 -11.79 5.29
C ARG A 48 10.27 -10.95 5.41
N LEU A 49 10.38 -9.65 5.15
CA LEU A 49 9.24 -8.75 5.09
C LEU A 49 8.92 -8.47 3.62
N ILE A 50 7.67 -8.72 3.23
CA ILE A 50 7.15 -8.33 1.92
C ILE A 50 6.07 -7.27 2.12
N LEU A 51 6.27 -6.13 1.46
CA LEU A 51 5.28 -5.07 1.34
C LEU A 51 4.75 -5.07 -0.09
N CYS A 52 3.48 -5.37 -0.26
CA CYS A 52 2.87 -5.50 -1.58
C CYS A 52 1.82 -4.42 -1.78
N ASP A 53 2.09 -3.49 -2.70
CA ASP A 53 1.08 -2.55 -3.17
C ASP A 53 -0.02 -3.29 -3.93
N TYR A 54 -1.28 -2.91 -3.72
CA TYR A 54 -2.42 -3.57 -4.36
C TYR A 54 -2.87 -2.85 -5.63
N ASP A 55 -3.28 -1.58 -5.51
CA ASP A 55 -3.91 -0.83 -6.59
C ASP A 55 -2.88 -0.38 -7.64
N GLY A 56 -2.94 -0.98 -8.83
CA GLY A 56 -1.99 -0.69 -9.92
C GLY A 56 -0.77 -1.62 -9.94
N THR A 57 -0.62 -2.50 -8.94
CA THR A 57 0.43 -3.51 -8.87
C THR A 57 -0.13 -4.93 -8.96
N LEU A 58 -0.94 -5.37 -7.98
CA LEU A 58 -1.58 -6.69 -8.00
C LEU A 58 -2.88 -6.73 -8.82
N THR A 59 -3.51 -5.58 -9.03
CA THR A 59 -4.63 -5.40 -9.95
C THR A 59 -4.35 -4.22 -10.88
N PRO A 60 -4.73 -4.30 -12.16
CA PRO A 60 -4.70 -3.12 -13.03
C PRO A 60 -5.50 -1.96 -12.42
N LEU A 61 -5.07 -0.73 -12.68
CA LEU A 61 -5.87 0.45 -12.37
C LEU A 61 -7.15 0.43 -13.20
N VAL A 62 -8.27 0.11 -12.53
CA VAL A 62 -9.59 0.07 -13.15
C VAL A 62 -10.36 1.34 -12.81
N ARG A 63 -11.13 1.86 -13.77
CA ARG A 63 -11.99 3.04 -13.57
C ARG A 63 -13.08 2.83 -12.52
N SER A 64 -13.45 1.57 -12.29
CA SER A 64 -14.50 1.14 -11.37
C SER A 64 -13.87 0.41 -10.18
N PRO A 65 -13.86 0.99 -8.96
CA PRO A 65 -13.26 0.39 -7.77
C PRO A 65 -13.74 -1.04 -7.47
N GLU A 66 -14.99 -1.35 -7.78
CA GLU A 66 -15.65 -2.66 -7.62
C GLU A 66 -15.12 -3.74 -8.56
N ARG A 67 -14.53 -3.34 -9.71
CA ARG A 67 -13.91 -4.26 -10.67
C ARG A 67 -12.48 -4.62 -10.30
N ALA A 68 -11.91 -4.00 -9.27
CA ALA A 68 -10.55 -4.25 -8.81
C ALA A 68 -10.48 -5.34 -7.74
N ARG A 69 -11.54 -6.14 -7.55
CA ARG A 69 -11.53 -7.26 -6.61
C ARG A 69 -10.41 -8.26 -6.96
N PRO A 70 -9.74 -8.84 -5.95
CA PRO A 70 -8.66 -9.77 -6.20
C PRO A 70 -9.19 -11.05 -6.85
N THR A 71 -8.45 -11.57 -7.83
CA THR A 71 -8.79 -12.85 -8.45
C THR A 71 -8.47 -14.00 -7.49
N ARG A 72 -9.07 -15.17 -7.73
CA ARG A 72 -8.76 -16.38 -6.95
C ARG A 72 -7.28 -16.76 -7.01
N GLU A 73 -6.63 -16.49 -8.14
CA GLU A 73 -5.20 -16.74 -8.32
C GLU A 73 -4.35 -15.84 -7.41
N VAL A 74 -4.64 -14.53 -7.39
CA VAL A 74 -3.98 -13.57 -6.49
C VAL A 74 -4.20 -13.95 -5.03
N LEU A 75 -5.44 -14.25 -4.63
CA LEU A 75 -5.74 -14.70 -3.27
C LEU A 75 -5.00 -15.99 -2.89
N GLY A 76 -4.91 -16.94 -3.82
CA GLY A 76 -4.18 -18.19 -3.63
C GLY A 76 -2.67 -17.97 -3.46
N LEU A 77 -2.08 -17.06 -4.25
CA LEU A 77 -0.67 -16.68 -4.13
C LEU A 77 -0.39 -16.02 -2.79
N LEU A 78 -1.18 -15.01 -2.42
CA LEU A 78 -1.03 -14.27 -1.15
C LEU A 78 -1.21 -15.20 0.06
N ARG A 79 -2.16 -16.14 0.00
CA ARG A 79 -2.35 -17.14 1.06
C ARG A 79 -1.13 -18.03 1.25
N ARG A 80 -0.54 -18.53 0.15
CA ARG A 80 0.68 -19.34 0.23
C ARG A 80 1.81 -18.52 0.82
N LEU A 81 2.06 -17.34 0.25
CA LEU A 81 3.19 -16.50 0.62
C LEU A 81 3.11 -16.00 2.08
N GLY A 82 1.94 -15.56 2.54
CA GLY A 82 1.74 -15.15 3.94
C GLY A 82 1.71 -16.32 4.93
N GLY A 83 1.54 -17.56 4.44
CA GLY A 83 1.62 -18.77 5.26
C GLY A 83 3.02 -19.36 5.38
N GLU A 84 4.00 -18.85 4.62
CA GLU A 84 5.37 -19.35 4.65
C GLU A 84 6.07 -18.99 5.98
N PRO A 85 6.69 -19.96 6.67
CA PRO A 85 7.44 -19.69 7.89
C PRO A 85 8.54 -18.64 7.67
N GLY A 86 8.59 -17.64 8.55
CA GLY A 86 9.57 -16.55 8.46
C GLY A 86 9.23 -15.48 7.41
N VAL A 87 8.05 -15.53 6.79
CA VAL A 87 7.55 -14.46 5.91
C VAL A 87 6.49 -13.64 6.63
N ASP A 88 6.79 -12.35 6.83
CA ASP A 88 5.82 -11.34 7.22
C ASP A 88 5.33 -10.63 5.95
N LEU A 89 4.07 -10.83 5.57
CA LEU A 89 3.47 -10.23 4.38
C LEU A 89 2.45 -9.15 4.77
N ALA A 90 2.60 -7.96 4.18
CA ALA A 90 1.64 -6.87 4.31
C ALA A 90 1.13 -6.40 2.93
N ILE A 91 -0.18 -6.24 2.81
CA ILE A 91 -0.82 -5.62 1.64
C ILE A 91 -1.03 -4.14 1.93
N VAL A 92 -0.53 -3.27 1.05
CA VAL A 92 -0.64 -1.82 1.11
C VAL A 92 -1.61 -1.36 0.03
N SER A 93 -2.59 -0.54 0.39
CA SER A 93 -3.59 -0.02 -0.56
C SER A 93 -4.07 1.36 -0.15
N GLY A 94 -4.54 2.13 -1.14
CA GLY A 94 -5.28 3.38 -0.92
C GLY A 94 -6.73 3.16 -0.49
N ARG A 95 -7.23 1.92 -0.52
CA ARG A 95 -8.61 1.58 -0.17
C ARG A 95 -8.88 1.73 1.31
N ASP A 96 -10.16 1.94 1.63
CA ASP A 96 -10.65 1.95 3.00
C ASP A 96 -10.54 0.57 3.67
N ARG A 97 -10.59 0.58 5.01
CA ARG A 97 -10.49 -0.63 5.84
C ARG A 97 -11.59 -1.64 5.55
N THR A 98 -12.81 -1.19 5.27
CA THR A 98 -13.96 -2.08 5.04
C THR A 98 -13.76 -2.91 3.78
N THR A 99 -13.30 -2.28 2.70
CA THR A 99 -12.97 -2.95 1.43
C THR A 99 -11.81 -3.92 1.62
N MET A 100 -10.76 -3.49 2.33
CA MET A 100 -9.58 -4.32 2.60
C MET A 100 -9.93 -5.57 3.44
N ASP A 101 -10.77 -5.43 4.46
CA ASP A 101 -11.26 -6.57 5.24
C ASP A 101 -12.12 -7.49 4.37
N GLU A 102 -13.07 -6.94 3.61
CA GLU A 102 -13.94 -7.75 2.75
C GLU A 102 -13.12 -8.64 1.81
N TRP A 103 -12.03 -8.11 1.25
CA TRP A 103 -11.24 -8.80 0.23
C TRP A 103 -10.19 -9.75 0.79
N PHE A 104 -9.63 -9.46 1.96
CA PHE A 104 -8.44 -10.14 2.48
C PHE A 104 -8.58 -10.65 3.92
N HIS A 105 -9.77 -10.61 4.53
CA HIS A 105 -9.99 -11.09 5.91
C HIS A 105 -9.47 -12.51 6.14
N ASP A 106 -9.68 -13.41 5.18
CA ASP A 106 -9.29 -14.84 5.25
C ASP A 106 -7.81 -15.13 4.91
N LEU A 107 -6.98 -14.09 4.79
CA LEU A 107 -5.56 -14.24 4.46
C LEU A 107 -4.66 -14.01 5.67
N PRO A 108 -3.59 -14.81 5.85
CA PRO A 108 -2.59 -14.64 6.90
C PRO A 108 -1.62 -13.51 6.54
N VAL A 109 -2.16 -12.30 6.33
CA VAL A 109 -1.40 -11.11 5.93
C VAL A 109 -1.81 -9.93 6.79
N ALA A 110 -0.88 -9.01 7.04
CA ALA A 110 -1.19 -7.69 7.58
C ALA A 110 -1.81 -6.81 6.48
N LEU A 111 -2.68 -5.87 6.86
CA LEU A 111 -3.31 -4.94 5.93
C LEU A 111 -2.94 -3.50 6.32
N ILE A 112 -2.60 -2.69 5.32
CA ILE A 112 -2.32 -1.27 5.44
C ILE A 112 -3.26 -0.55 4.47
N ALA A 113 -4.20 0.22 5.03
CA ALA A 113 -5.29 0.87 4.32
C ALA A 113 -5.12 2.40 4.31
N GLU A 114 -5.82 3.06 3.40
CA GLU A 114 -5.84 4.52 3.24
C GLU A 114 -4.44 5.12 3.23
N HIS A 115 -3.53 4.53 2.43
CA HIS A 115 -2.14 4.97 2.29
C HIS A 115 -1.35 5.01 3.62
N GLY A 116 -1.65 4.11 4.55
CA GLY A 116 -0.95 4.02 5.84
C GLY A 116 -1.65 4.72 6.99
N ALA A 117 -2.82 5.33 6.76
CA ALA A 117 -3.62 5.89 7.85
C ALA A 117 -4.08 4.82 8.84
N TRP A 118 -4.27 3.59 8.34
CA TRP A 118 -4.68 2.44 9.14
C TRP A 118 -3.78 1.25 8.86
N SER A 119 -3.48 0.49 9.91
CA SER A 119 -2.78 -0.79 9.80
C SER A 119 -3.47 -1.84 10.65
N SER A 120 -3.37 -3.10 10.26
CA SER A 120 -3.79 -4.23 11.07
C SER A 120 -2.63 -5.16 11.37
N ASP A 121 -2.82 -6.03 12.35
CA ASP A 121 -2.02 -7.25 12.48
C ASP A 121 -2.32 -8.26 11.36
N SER A 122 -1.44 -9.24 11.20
CA SER A 122 -1.76 -10.46 10.47
C SER A 122 -2.58 -11.37 11.38
N PRO A 123 -3.72 -11.91 10.93
CA PRO A 123 -4.55 -12.76 11.77
C PRO A 123 -3.77 -14.03 12.14
N SER A 124 -3.72 -14.35 13.43
CA SER A 124 -3.17 -15.61 13.94
C SER A 124 -4.26 -16.36 14.72
N GLY A 125 -4.54 -17.60 14.32
CA GLY A 125 -5.59 -18.41 14.92
C GLY A 125 -7.00 -17.88 14.62
N SER A 126 -7.88 -17.90 15.62
CA SER A 126 -9.31 -17.55 15.48
C SER A 126 -9.66 -16.12 15.88
N SER A 127 -8.66 -15.30 16.23
CA SER A 127 -8.89 -13.92 16.66
C SER A 127 -9.23 -13.02 15.46
N PRO A 128 -10.23 -12.12 15.59
CA PRO A 128 -10.53 -11.17 14.54
C PRO A 128 -9.39 -10.15 14.39
N ARG A 129 -9.16 -9.73 13.14
CA ARG A 129 -8.18 -8.69 12.77
C ARG A 129 -8.47 -7.39 13.53
N GLN A 130 -7.42 -6.75 14.05
CA GLN A 130 -7.55 -5.48 14.77
C GLN A 130 -6.91 -4.33 14.01
N TRP A 131 -7.72 -3.32 13.69
CA TRP A 131 -7.25 -2.10 13.03
C TRP A 131 -6.74 -1.06 14.04
N ARG A 132 -5.59 -0.48 13.74
CA ARG A 132 -4.97 0.62 14.47
C ARG A 132 -4.82 1.82 13.55
N ARG A 133 -5.23 3.00 14.03
CA ARG A 133 -5.00 4.28 13.33
C ARG A 133 -3.57 4.73 13.58
N SER A 134 -2.93 5.31 12.58
CA SER A 134 -1.63 5.96 12.75
C SER A 134 -1.74 7.14 13.73
N GLU A 135 -0.84 7.17 14.71
CA GLU A 135 -0.80 8.19 15.77
C GLU A 135 -0.39 9.57 15.24
N GLN A 136 0.30 9.61 14.10
CA GLN A 136 0.85 10.83 13.51
C GLN A 136 -0.18 11.62 12.68
N LEU A 137 -1.38 11.07 12.50
CA LEU A 137 -2.40 11.72 11.70
C LEU A 137 -3.14 12.80 12.48
N PRO A 138 -3.27 14.02 11.92
CA PRO A 138 -4.06 15.07 12.52
C PRO A 138 -5.52 14.61 12.71
N ASP A 139 -6.19 15.25 13.66
CA ASP A 139 -7.60 14.99 13.92
C ASP A 139 -8.42 15.20 12.64
N ALA A 140 -9.05 14.12 12.18
CA ALA A 140 -9.84 14.09 10.96
C ALA A 140 -10.97 15.14 11.01
N ASP A 141 -11.58 15.33 12.17
CA ASP A 141 -12.70 16.26 12.34
C ASP A 141 -12.25 17.72 12.22
N ALA A 142 -10.97 18.01 12.44
CA ALA A 142 -10.42 19.36 12.32
C ALA A 142 -10.16 19.78 10.86
N TRP A 143 -9.63 18.89 10.01
CA TRP A 143 -9.20 19.28 8.65
C TRP A 143 -10.10 18.75 7.53
N MET A 144 -10.77 17.61 7.70
CA MET A 144 -11.59 17.01 6.64
C MET A 144 -12.75 17.92 6.18
N PRO A 145 -13.47 18.65 7.06
CA PRO A 145 -14.53 19.57 6.61
C PRO A 145 -14.01 20.68 5.70
N ILE A 146 -12.80 21.19 5.97
CA ILE A 146 -12.14 22.24 5.18
C ILE A 146 -11.82 21.72 3.78
N ILE A 147 -11.16 20.57 3.69
CA ILE A 147 -10.80 19.96 2.40
C ILE A 147 -12.04 19.54 1.62
N ARG A 148 -13.04 18.93 2.28
CA ARG A 148 -14.31 18.54 1.66
C ARG A 148 -15.00 19.74 1.00
N SER A 149 -15.07 20.88 1.70
CA SER A 149 -15.68 22.09 1.14
C SER A 149 -14.93 22.57 -0.12
N ALA A 150 -13.60 22.57 -0.09
CA ALA A 150 -12.80 22.96 -1.25
C ALA A 150 -12.98 21.99 -2.44
N MET A 151 -13.01 20.68 -2.18
CA MET A 151 -13.22 19.66 -3.23
C MET A 151 -14.61 19.74 -3.85
N LEU A 152 -15.67 19.91 -3.04
CA LEU A 152 -17.04 20.04 -3.57
C LEU A 152 -17.18 21.24 -4.51
N LYS A 153 -16.61 22.39 -4.14
CA LYS A 153 -16.56 23.59 -5.01
C LYS A 153 -15.81 23.36 -6.32
N ALA A 154 -14.79 22.50 -6.30
CA ALA A 154 -14.04 22.16 -7.51
C ALA A 154 -14.84 21.23 -8.43
N VAL A 155 -15.53 20.23 -7.87
CA VAL A 155 -16.40 19.32 -8.62
C VAL A 155 -17.54 20.07 -9.31
N GLU A 156 -18.16 21.04 -8.64
CA GLU A 156 -19.21 21.89 -9.25
C GLU A 156 -18.73 22.67 -10.49
N ARG A 157 -17.42 22.87 -10.65
CA ARG A 157 -16.81 23.63 -11.76
C ARG A 157 -16.28 22.76 -12.89
N VAL A 158 -16.29 21.43 -12.73
CA VAL A 158 -15.83 20.47 -13.73
C VAL A 158 -16.98 19.52 -14.04
N PRO A 159 -17.78 19.80 -15.09
CA PRO A 159 -18.91 18.96 -15.49
C PRO A 159 -18.50 17.58 -16.01
#